data_AF-A0A4Y5YQR4-F1
#
_entry.id   AF-A0A4Y5YQR4-F1
#
_cell.length_a   1.000
_cell.length_b   1.000
_cell.length_c   1.000
_cell.angle_alpha   90.00
_cell.angle_beta   90.00
_cell.angle_gamma   90.00
#
_symmetry.space_group_name_H-M   'P 1'
#
loop_
_entity.id
_entity.type
_entity.pdbx_description
1 polymer ?
#
loop_
_entity_poly.entity_id
_entity_poly.type
_entity_poly.pdbx_seq_one_letter_code
_entity_poly.pdbx_strand_id
1 'polypeptide(L)'
;MARPRSPEDPAAYPEPCSRCGEHRQLANRWPDGSVCHLCRRKAFRTRGTCAQCGHEGILPGVSVDGATCRTCSGIRLNVDCRSCGAEDELYSNNRCWRCALGALVDEALTSADTGEISAQLVPLADALKSMKRANSGLTWIRQAHVQDFLARLAATEHVTHEQIDELPSSPTREHVRGLLVVHGALPQRDSYLATFNDWLGDLPARLSNSEHRNVLDRYIRWDHLRKMHANAPVTRGMFLRSKQTLTVAVDFLNWITDEGLDLAGLAQDDIDVWASGGPTTRLLAERFLNWARKNRLVETDLKMPRHKRGTAPRLGILEQQSASERLLDPSSMDPRDRAAGVLILVFGQQLEHLVRLKWEDVIVRQDAVVIEFGGEPMTIPEPFDEVWRTLYANPTNNQTAAHPSGDLVFPGYRPGKPLNPGYLGDRIKVMLQARAARLGALNELTKLAPMVIVAKALGYSATTLENHARDAGATYARYLGVVKSLAKDATLGIRVHDL
;
A
#
# COMPACT_ATOMS: atom_id res chain seq x y z
N MET A 1 -5.91 14.84 2.23
CA MET A 1 -6.58 16.04 2.77
C MET A 1 -7.03 16.93 1.62
N ALA A 2 -8.30 17.34 1.59
CA ALA A 2 -8.74 18.38 0.65
C ALA A 2 -7.97 19.68 0.97
N ARG A 3 -7.48 20.38 -0.06
CA ARG A 3 -6.82 21.68 0.14
C ARG A 3 -7.78 22.59 0.94
N PRO A 4 -7.34 23.20 2.05
CA PRO A 4 -8.19 24.10 2.83
C PRO A 4 -8.79 25.15 1.89
N ARG A 5 -10.08 25.44 2.07
CA ARG A 5 -10.70 26.56 1.35
C ARG A 5 -9.96 27.83 1.79
N SER A 6 -9.65 28.72 0.85
CA SER A 6 -9.13 30.04 1.21
C SER A 6 -10.12 30.72 2.18
N PRO A 7 -9.66 31.55 3.13
CA PRO A 7 -10.57 32.35 3.95
C PRO A 7 -11.41 33.30 3.08
N GLU A 8 -12.51 33.80 3.64
CA GLU A 8 -13.29 34.89 3.03
C GLU A 8 -12.53 36.23 3.13
N ASP A 9 -12.82 37.14 2.21
CA ASP A 9 -12.20 38.47 2.19
C ASP A 9 -13.25 39.52 1.80
N PRO A 10 -14.00 40.05 2.79
CA PRO A 10 -15.01 41.09 2.56
C PRO A 10 -14.44 42.40 2.02
N ALA A 11 -13.17 42.70 2.26
CA ALA A 11 -12.53 43.92 1.77
C ALA A 11 -12.20 43.81 0.28
N ALA A 12 -11.70 42.66 -0.17
CA ALA A 12 -11.44 42.41 -1.59
C ALA A 12 -12.71 42.09 -2.40
N TYR A 13 -13.73 41.49 -1.78
CA TYR A 13 -14.96 41.06 -2.43
C TYR A 13 -16.19 41.58 -1.67
N PRO A 14 -16.58 42.86 -1.88
CA PRO A 14 -17.63 43.50 -1.09
C PRO A 14 -19.04 42.93 -1.33
N GLU A 15 -19.29 42.34 -2.51
CA GLU A 15 -20.56 41.67 -2.81
C GLU A 15 -20.50 40.19 -2.36
N PRO A 16 -21.39 39.72 -1.48
CA PRO A 16 -21.43 38.32 -1.06
C PRO A 16 -22.00 37.42 -2.17
N CYS A 17 -21.57 36.17 -2.19
CA CYS A 17 -22.13 35.16 -3.08
C CYS A 17 -23.59 34.86 -2.70
N SER A 18 -24.52 34.98 -3.65
CA SER A 18 -25.95 34.73 -3.43
C SER A 18 -26.30 33.30 -3.01
N ARG A 19 -25.38 32.34 -3.16
CA ARG A 19 -25.57 30.93 -2.75
C ARG A 19 -24.98 30.55 -1.41
N CYS A 20 -23.81 31.08 -1.05
CA CYS A 20 -23.13 30.70 0.19
C CYS A 20 -23.03 31.83 1.21
N GLY A 21 -23.40 33.06 0.86
CA GLY A 21 -23.24 34.25 1.71
C GLY A 21 -21.79 34.72 1.88
N GLU A 22 -20.80 33.85 1.62
CA GLU A 22 -19.38 34.18 1.79
C GLU A 22 -18.88 35.23 0.78
N HIS A 23 -17.99 36.11 1.24
CA HIS A 23 -17.33 37.16 0.47
C HIS A 23 -16.11 36.60 -0.29
N ARG A 24 -16.29 36.31 -1.58
CA ARG A 24 -15.29 35.65 -2.44
C ARG A 24 -15.36 36.16 -3.86
N GLN A 25 -14.30 35.91 -4.64
CA GLN A 25 -14.27 36.18 -6.06
C GLN A 25 -15.49 35.59 -6.80
N LEU A 26 -16.31 36.48 -7.35
CA LEU A 26 -17.50 36.18 -8.13
C LEU A 26 -17.10 35.73 -9.54
N ALA A 27 -17.80 34.71 -10.04
CA ALA A 27 -17.49 34.05 -11.30
C ALA A 27 -18.55 34.28 -12.39
N ASN A 28 -19.82 34.25 -11.99
CA ASN A 28 -20.96 34.41 -12.89
C ASN A 28 -22.13 35.10 -12.17
N ARG A 29 -23.00 35.73 -12.96
CA ARG A 29 -24.33 36.16 -12.52
C ARG A 29 -25.37 35.25 -13.17
N TRP A 30 -26.18 34.60 -12.35
CA TRP A 30 -27.25 33.67 -12.73
C TRP A 30 -28.61 34.23 -12.26
N PRO A 31 -29.74 33.62 -12.62
CA PRO A 31 -31.06 34.08 -12.18
C PRO A 31 -31.23 34.15 -10.65
N ASP A 32 -30.45 33.36 -9.90
CA ASP A 32 -30.37 33.35 -8.44
C ASP A 32 -29.36 34.36 -7.85
N GLY A 33 -28.70 35.16 -8.69
CA GLY A 33 -27.79 36.24 -8.28
C GLY A 33 -26.32 36.01 -8.65
N SER A 34 -25.43 36.71 -7.95
CA SER A 34 -23.98 36.65 -8.18
C SER A 34 -23.38 35.43 -7.47
N VAL A 35 -22.63 34.60 -8.21
CA VAL A 35 -22.14 33.30 -7.73
C VAL A 35 -20.61 33.24 -7.75
N CYS A 36 -20.00 32.86 -6.63
CA CYS A 36 -18.55 32.69 -6.51
C CYS A 36 -18.00 31.46 -7.25
N HIS A 37 -16.70 31.42 -7.52
CA HIS A 37 -16.05 30.29 -8.23
C HIS A 37 -16.31 28.91 -7.57
N LEU A 38 -16.39 28.85 -6.23
CA LEU A 38 -16.65 27.61 -5.51
C LEU A 38 -18.09 27.12 -5.70
N CYS A 39 -19.08 28.02 -5.55
CA CYS A 39 -20.48 27.70 -5.77
C CYS A 39 -20.76 27.37 -7.23
N ARG A 40 -20.10 28.07 -8.17
CA ARG A 40 -20.12 27.73 -9.59
C ARG A 40 -19.60 26.32 -9.82
N ARG A 41 -18.43 25.97 -9.29
CA ARG A 41 -17.86 24.62 -9.44
C ARG A 41 -18.72 23.54 -8.79
N LYS A 42 -19.37 23.85 -7.66
CA LYS A 42 -20.35 22.96 -7.03
C LYS A 42 -21.52 22.71 -7.98
N ALA A 43 -22.06 23.74 -8.63
CA ALA A 43 -23.15 23.62 -9.58
C ALA A 43 -22.83 22.69 -10.77
N PHE A 44 -21.60 22.72 -11.30
CA PHE A 44 -21.13 21.79 -12.34
C PHE A 44 -21.06 20.32 -11.88
N ARG A 45 -21.02 20.07 -10.57
CA ARG A 45 -20.82 18.74 -9.97
C ARG A 45 -22.05 18.19 -9.28
N THR A 46 -23.06 19.03 -9.05
CA THR A 46 -24.34 18.58 -8.53
C THR A 46 -25.03 17.77 -9.61
N ARG A 47 -25.27 16.49 -9.33
CA ARG A 47 -26.02 15.58 -10.21
C ARG A 47 -27.20 15.00 -9.47
N GLY A 48 -28.24 14.66 -10.20
CA GLY A 48 -29.44 13.99 -9.68
C GLY A 48 -30.62 14.15 -10.63
N THR A 49 -31.81 13.95 -10.08
CA THR A 49 -33.09 14.14 -10.77
C THR A 49 -33.63 15.55 -10.50
N CYS A 50 -33.96 16.28 -11.56
CA CYS A 50 -34.53 17.61 -11.47
C CYS A 50 -35.89 17.58 -10.77
N ALA A 51 -36.04 18.38 -9.71
CA ALA A 51 -37.27 18.46 -8.94
C ALA A 51 -38.51 18.91 -9.74
N GLN A 52 -38.32 19.61 -10.86
CA GLN A 52 -39.42 20.18 -11.65
C GLN A 52 -39.79 19.37 -12.90
N CYS A 53 -38.81 18.80 -13.60
CA CYS A 53 -39.04 18.15 -14.89
C CYS A 53 -38.56 16.69 -14.97
N GLY A 54 -37.99 16.14 -13.90
CA GLY A 54 -37.49 14.77 -13.87
C GLY A 54 -36.18 14.52 -14.64
N HIS A 55 -35.58 15.54 -15.26
CA HIS A 55 -34.28 15.42 -15.95
C HIS A 55 -33.20 14.82 -15.03
N GLU A 56 -32.54 13.75 -15.48
CA GLU A 56 -31.41 13.15 -14.78
C GLU A 56 -30.09 13.65 -15.38
N GLY A 57 -29.34 14.43 -14.61
CA GLY A 57 -28.14 15.09 -15.13
C GLY A 57 -27.52 16.09 -14.17
N ILE A 58 -26.89 17.14 -14.70
CA ILE A 58 -26.34 18.23 -13.88
C ILE A 58 -27.48 19.16 -13.47
N LEU A 59 -27.56 19.43 -12.17
CA LEU A 59 -28.57 20.27 -11.56
C LEU A 59 -27.90 21.54 -11.02
N PRO A 60 -27.61 22.52 -11.88
CA PRO A 60 -26.91 23.72 -11.44
C PRO A 60 -27.81 24.63 -10.63
N GLY A 61 -29.13 24.55 -10.78
CA GLY A 61 -30.10 25.41 -10.10
C GLY A 61 -30.60 24.85 -8.78
N VAL A 62 -31.21 25.72 -7.99
CA VAL A 62 -31.92 25.38 -6.75
C VAL A 62 -33.27 26.07 -6.78
N SER A 63 -34.32 25.35 -6.39
CA SER A 63 -35.69 25.84 -6.23
C SER A 63 -36.22 25.46 -4.84
N VAL A 64 -37.43 25.91 -4.51
CA VAL A 64 -38.11 25.52 -3.26
C VAL A 64 -38.32 24.00 -3.14
N ASP A 65 -38.55 23.33 -4.27
CA ASP A 65 -38.79 21.88 -4.33
C ASP A 65 -37.49 21.05 -4.43
N GLY A 66 -36.32 21.71 -4.49
CA GLY A 66 -35.02 21.07 -4.57
C GLY A 66 -34.19 21.49 -5.78
N ALA A 67 -33.16 20.68 -6.10
CA ALA A 67 -32.21 20.97 -7.18
C ALA A 67 -32.86 20.88 -8.58
N THR A 68 -32.49 21.81 -9.47
CA THR A 68 -33.12 21.96 -10.79
C THR A 68 -32.10 21.97 -11.93
N CYS A 69 -32.52 21.45 -13.09
CA CYS A 69 -31.70 21.45 -14.29
C CYS A 69 -31.51 22.87 -14.85
N ARG A 70 -30.56 23.03 -15.79
CA ARG A 70 -30.26 24.32 -16.42
C ARG A 70 -31.46 24.96 -17.14
N THR A 71 -32.37 24.14 -17.69
CA THR A 71 -33.57 24.61 -18.39
C THR A 71 -34.59 25.18 -17.41
N CYS A 72 -34.94 24.41 -16.38
CA CYS A 72 -35.90 24.82 -15.34
C CYS A 72 -35.43 26.03 -14.52
N SER A 73 -34.12 26.12 -14.25
CA SER A 73 -33.55 27.24 -13.51
C SER A 73 -33.25 28.47 -14.37
N GLY A 74 -33.32 28.37 -15.70
CA GLY A 74 -32.87 29.43 -16.62
C GLY A 74 -31.35 29.71 -16.58
N ILE A 75 -30.57 28.88 -15.89
CA ILE A 75 -29.12 29.04 -15.78
C ILE A 75 -28.47 28.65 -17.11
N ARG A 76 -27.79 29.61 -17.76
CA ARG A 76 -26.98 29.33 -18.94
C ARG A 76 -25.63 28.75 -18.52
N LEU A 77 -25.52 27.43 -18.61
CA LEU A 77 -24.29 26.69 -18.32
C LEU A 77 -23.96 25.76 -19.47
N ASN A 78 -22.77 25.93 -20.06
CA ASN A 78 -22.28 24.95 -21.03
C ASN A 78 -21.74 23.72 -20.28
N VAL A 79 -22.44 22.60 -20.40
CA VAL A 79 -22.04 21.30 -19.84
C VAL A 79 -22.10 20.19 -20.89
N ASP A 80 -22.35 20.53 -22.16
CA ASP A 80 -22.46 19.52 -23.21
C ASP A 80 -21.09 19.34 -23.86
N CYS A 81 -20.54 18.14 -23.73
CA CYS A 81 -19.24 17.83 -24.32
C CYS A 81 -19.35 17.82 -25.85
N ARG A 82 -18.59 18.67 -26.53
CA ARG A 82 -18.54 18.71 -28.00
C ARG A 82 -18.11 17.38 -28.64
N SER A 83 -17.32 16.57 -27.93
CA SER A 83 -16.79 15.32 -28.47
C SER A 83 -17.70 14.12 -28.27
N CYS A 84 -18.32 13.97 -27.10
CA CYS A 84 -19.15 12.78 -26.79
C CYS A 84 -20.63 13.09 -26.54
N GLY A 85 -21.04 14.36 -26.58
CA GLY A 85 -22.41 14.79 -26.30
C GLY A 85 -22.84 14.69 -24.84
N ALA A 86 -22.05 14.08 -23.96
CA ALA A 86 -22.41 13.89 -22.57
C ALA A 86 -22.51 15.21 -21.78
N GLU A 87 -23.50 15.26 -20.89
CA GLU A 87 -23.66 16.33 -19.90
C GLU A 87 -22.67 16.15 -18.74
N ASP A 88 -21.60 16.96 -18.69
CA ASP A 88 -20.51 16.86 -17.71
C ASP A 88 -19.77 18.18 -17.43
N GLU A 89 -18.93 18.18 -16.39
CA GLU A 89 -17.98 19.26 -16.12
C GLU A 89 -16.98 19.36 -17.30
N LEU A 90 -17.08 20.44 -18.06
CA LEU A 90 -16.18 20.72 -19.17
C LEU A 90 -14.83 21.20 -18.66
N TYR A 91 -13.78 20.78 -19.35
CA TYR A 91 -12.40 21.07 -19.00
C TYR A 91 -11.76 22.10 -19.93
N SER A 92 -11.55 21.74 -21.20
CA SER A 92 -10.92 22.61 -22.20
C SER A 92 -11.55 22.38 -23.56
N ASN A 93 -11.60 23.42 -24.40
CA ASN A 93 -12.14 23.36 -25.77
C ASN A 93 -13.55 22.73 -25.86
N ASN A 94 -14.41 23.00 -24.86
CA ASN A 94 -15.74 22.40 -24.70
C ASN A 94 -15.74 20.86 -24.68
N ARG A 95 -14.66 20.22 -24.21
CA ARG A 95 -14.58 18.78 -23.97
C ARG A 95 -14.66 18.49 -22.47
N CYS A 96 -15.38 17.43 -22.08
CA CYS A 96 -15.34 16.93 -20.72
C CYS A 96 -13.95 16.35 -20.38
N TRP A 97 -13.68 16.18 -19.09
CA TRP A 97 -12.42 15.61 -18.61
C TRP A 97 -12.09 14.25 -19.22
N ARG A 98 -13.10 13.39 -19.47
CA ARG A 98 -12.91 12.07 -20.07
C ARG A 98 -12.43 12.16 -21.51
N CYS A 99 -13.09 12.98 -22.34
CA CYS A 99 -12.69 13.16 -23.74
C CYS A 99 -11.34 13.88 -23.87
N ALA A 100 -11.05 14.84 -22.99
CA ALA A 100 -9.75 15.48 -22.95
C ALA A 100 -8.64 14.49 -22.57
N LEU A 101 -8.88 13.62 -21.59
CA LEU A 101 -7.96 12.55 -21.23
C LEU A 101 -7.78 11.55 -22.36
N GLY A 102 -8.87 11.10 -22.97
CA GLY A 102 -8.81 10.13 -24.07
C GLY A 102 -7.96 10.63 -25.23
N ALA A 103 -8.13 11.88 -25.64
CA ALA A 103 -7.30 12.48 -26.68
C ALA A 103 -5.81 12.50 -26.32
N LEU A 104 -5.45 12.80 -25.06
CA LEU A 104 -4.04 12.77 -24.62
C LEU A 104 -3.48 11.35 -24.52
N VAL A 105 -4.32 10.37 -24.17
CA VAL A 105 -3.91 8.96 -24.15
C VAL A 105 -3.65 8.49 -25.57
N ASP A 106 -4.52 8.84 -26.51
CA ASP A 106 -4.35 8.52 -27.93
C ASP A 106 -3.06 9.14 -28.47
N GLU A 107 -2.85 10.44 -28.23
CA GLU A 107 -1.63 11.15 -28.61
C GLU A 107 -0.37 10.51 -28.02
N ALA A 108 -0.38 10.16 -26.73
CA ALA A 108 0.79 9.65 -26.03
C ALA A 108 1.16 8.19 -26.37
N LEU A 109 0.18 7.37 -26.81
CA LEU A 109 0.38 5.93 -27.07
C LEU A 109 0.38 5.58 -28.56
N THR A 110 0.10 6.53 -29.44
CA THR A 110 0.19 6.33 -30.88
C THR A 110 1.66 6.34 -31.31
N SER A 111 2.10 5.27 -31.97
CA SER A 111 3.46 5.19 -32.51
C SER A 111 3.62 6.18 -33.67
N ALA A 112 4.71 6.94 -33.68
CA ALA A 112 5.02 7.87 -34.77
C ALA A 112 5.26 7.16 -36.11
N ASP A 113 5.73 5.90 -36.07
CA ASP A 113 6.08 5.12 -37.26
C ASP A 113 4.85 4.50 -37.93
N THR A 114 3.88 4.04 -37.14
CA THR A 114 2.68 3.36 -37.66
C THR A 114 1.44 4.26 -37.69
N GLY A 115 1.43 5.34 -36.91
CA GLY A 115 0.23 6.18 -36.74
C GLY A 115 -0.89 5.51 -35.95
N GLU A 116 -0.63 4.34 -35.34
CA GLU A 116 -1.60 3.57 -34.58
C GLU A 116 -1.09 3.23 -33.17
N ILE A 117 -2.02 2.92 -32.26
CA ILE A 117 -1.68 2.38 -30.94
C ILE A 117 -1.41 0.88 -31.11
N SER A 118 -0.24 0.42 -30.69
CA SER A 118 0.09 -1.02 -30.69
C SER A 118 -0.97 -1.84 -29.98
N ALA A 119 -1.34 -2.99 -30.54
CA ALA A 119 -2.37 -3.88 -29.98
C ALA A 119 -2.06 -4.28 -28.52
N GLN A 120 -0.79 -4.39 -28.14
CA GLN A 120 -0.37 -4.70 -26.76
C GLN A 120 -0.65 -3.55 -25.78
N LEU A 121 -0.76 -2.31 -26.26
CA LEU A 121 -1.01 -1.11 -25.45
C LEU A 121 -2.50 -0.71 -25.39
N VAL A 122 -3.36 -1.31 -26.21
CA VAL A 122 -4.81 -1.05 -26.20
C VAL A 122 -5.44 -1.26 -24.81
N PRO A 123 -5.17 -2.36 -24.06
CA PRO A 123 -5.73 -2.52 -22.71
C PRO A 123 -5.34 -1.41 -21.74
N LEU A 124 -4.10 -0.91 -21.85
CA LEU A 124 -3.65 0.25 -21.06
C LEU A 124 -4.40 1.52 -21.48
N ALA A 125 -4.52 1.77 -22.78
CA ALA A 125 -5.21 2.93 -23.31
C ALA A 125 -6.68 2.98 -22.83
N ASP A 126 -7.39 1.86 -22.93
CA ASP A 126 -8.79 1.74 -22.50
C ASP A 126 -8.95 1.96 -20.99
N ALA A 127 -8.02 1.39 -20.20
CA ALA A 127 -8.01 1.60 -18.75
C ALA A 127 -7.78 3.07 -18.36
N LEU A 128 -6.87 3.77 -19.04
CA LEU A 128 -6.65 5.20 -18.81
C LEU A 128 -7.87 6.04 -19.23
N LYS A 129 -8.48 5.74 -20.38
CA LYS A 129 -9.68 6.42 -20.90
C LYS A 129 -10.92 6.24 -20.03
N SER A 130 -11.04 5.10 -19.36
CA SER A 130 -12.18 4.73 -18.51
C SER A 130 -12.08 5.16 -17.05
N MET A 131 -11.02 5.88 -16.65
CA MET A 131 -10.88 6.38 -15.29
C MET A 131 -12.10 7.20 -14.83
N LYS A 132 -12.76 6.76 -13.75
CA LYS A 132 -13.87 7.50 -13.11
C LYS A 132 -13.43 8.91 -12.70
N ARG A 133 -12.18 9.07 -12.26
CA ARG A 133 -11.56 10.35 -11.91
C ARG A 133 -10.60 10.82 -13.01
N ALA A 134 -11.15 11.12 -14.19
CA ALA A 134 -10.39 11.53 -15.38
C ALA A 134 -9.48 12.76 -15.17
N ASN A 135 -9.85 13.70 -14.28
CA ASN A 135 -8.99 14.84 -13.96
C ASN A 135 -7.64 14.45 -13.33
N SER A 136 -7.61 13.37 -12.52
CA SER A 136 -6.38 12.81 -11.96
C SER A 136 -5.51 12.19 -13.05
N GLY A 137 -6.11 11.41 -13.96
CA GLY A 137 -5.42 10.87 -15.14
C GLY A 137 -4.83 11.99 -16.01
N LEU A 138 -5.61 13.05 -16.26
CA LEU A 138 -5.17 14.19 -17.06
C LEU A 138 -3.99 14.94 -16.42
N THR A 139 -4.04 15.15 -15.11
CA THR A 139 -2.95 15.83 -14.37
C THR A 139 -1.67 15.00 -14.40
N TRP A 140 -1.78 13.67 -14.29
CA TRP A 140 -0.64 12.77 -14.34
C TRP A 140 -0.04 12.69 -15.75
N ILE A 141 -0.86 12.41 -16.77
CA ILE A 141 -0.36 12.17 -18.13
C ILE A 141 0.33 13.39 -18.72
N ARG A 142 -0.03 14.61 -18.31
CA ARG A 142 0.58 15.87 -18.79
C ARG A 142 1.96 16.17 -18.25
N GLN A 143 2.43 15.43 -17.25
CA GLN A 143 3.76 15.64 -16.73
C GLN A 143 4.77 15.28 -17.82
N ALA A 144 5.75 16.16 -18.07
CA ALA A 144 6.69 16.00 -19.19
C ALA A 144 7.41 14.64 -19.18
N HIS A 145 7.82 14.19 -18.00
CA HIS A 145 8.48 12.89 -17.83
C HIS A 145 7.53 11.68 -18.05
N VAL A 146 6.21 11.86 -17.93
CA VAL A 146 5.22 10.83 -18.26
C VAL A 146 4.99 10.79 -19.77
N GLN A 147 4.85 11.95 -20.42
CA GLN A 147 4.75 12.04 -21.88
C GLN A 147 5.97 11.43 -22.57
N ASP A 148 7.19 11.81 -22.16
CA ASP A 148 8.42 11.24 -22.71
C ASP A 148 8.48 9.71 -22.54
N PHE A 149 8.10 9.21 -21.35
CA PHE A 149 8.07 7.76 -21.11
C PHE A 149 7.04 7.04 -21.99
N LEU A 150 5.81 7.57 -22.10
CA LEU A 150 4.76 6.96 -22.91
C LEU A 150 5.08 7.00 -24.40
N ALA A 151 5.70 8.08 -24.89
CA ALA A 151 6.16 8.18 -26.28
C ALA A 151 7.27 7.15 -26.58
N ARG A 152 8.24 6.95 -25.67
CA ARG A 152 9.25 5.90 -25.80
C ARG A 152 8.62 4.51 -25.78
N LEU A 153 7.64 4.29 -24.91
CA LEU A 153 6.90 3.03 -24.85
C LEU A 153 6.08 2.79 -26.14
N ALA A 154 5.48 3.82 -26.72
CA ALA A 154 4.76 3.72 -27.98
C ALA A 154 5.69 3.38 -29.16
N ALA A 155 6.96 3.76 -29.08
CA ALA A 155 7.98 3.45 -30.08
C ALA A 155 8.59 2.04 -29.94
N THR A 156 8.29 1.29 -28.87
CA THR A 156 8.80 -0.09 -28.74
C THR A 156 8.01 -1.05 -29.63
N GLU A 157 8.72 -1.89 -30.40
CA GLU A 157 8.13 -2.88 -31.30
C GLU A 157 7.30 -3.94 -30.57
N HIS A 158 7.77 -4.37 -29.40
CA HIS A 158 7.06 -5.28 -28.50
C HIS A 158 7.06 -4.70 -27.08
N VAL A 159 6.06 -5.04 -26.29
CA VAL A 159 5.93 -4.62 -24.89
C VAL A 159 6.22 -5.82 -24.01
N THR A 160 7.51 -6.03 -23.72
CA THR A 160 7.99 -7.06 -22.79
C THR A 160 8.58 -6.44 -21.53
N HIS A 161 8.82 -7.24 -20.48
CA HIS A 161 9.46 -6.72 -19.27
C HIS A 161 10.89 -6.24 -19.55
N GLU A 162 11.59 -6.98 -20.41
CA GLU A 162 12.97 -6.74 -20.83
C GLU A 162 13.10 -5.44 -21.62
N GLN A 163 12.23 -5.21 -22.61
CA GLN A 163 12.23 -3.95 -23.37
C GLN A 163 11.88 -2.75 -22.49
N ILE A 164 11.02 -2.92 -21.48
CA ILE A 164 10.78 -1.84 -20.51
C ILE A 164 12.00 -1.64 -19.61
N ASP A 165 12.76 -2.67 -19.26
CA ASP A 165 13.99 -2.52 -18.46
C ASP A 165 15.06 -1.70 -19.18
N GLU A 166 15.12 -1.75 -20.52
CA GLU A 166 15.99 -0.93 -21.37
C GLU A 166 15.61 0.58 -21.36
N LEU A 167 14.38 0.91 -21.00
CA LEU A 167 13.95 2.30 -20.83
C LEU A 167 14.54 2.91 -19.55
N PRO A 168 14.79 4.24 -19.52
CA PRO A 168 15.37 4.92 -18.37
C PRO A 168 14.65 4.60 -17.05
N SER A 169 15.43 4.18 -16.05
CA SER A 169 14.92 3.84 -14.73
C SER A 169 14.24 5.04 -14.07
N SER A 170 12.96 4.89 -13.73
CA SER A 170 12.17 5.95 -13.10
C SER A 170 10.97 5.38 -12.32
N PRO A 171 10.41 6.13 -11.35
CA PRO A 171 9.14 5.76 -10.71
C PRO A 171 7.99 5.61 -11.71
N THR A 172 8.00 6.41 -12.80
CA THR A 172 7.00 6.34 -13.87
C THR A 172 7.08 5.03 -14.62
N ARG A 173 8.30 4.55 -14.95
CA ARG A 173 8.50 3.23 -15.56
C ARG A 173 7.86 2.13 -14.74
N GLU A 174 8.13 2.10 -13.43
CA GLU A 174 7.56 1.08 -12.54
C GLU A 174 6.05 1.22 -12.35
N HIS A 175 5.52 2.45 -12.38
CA HIS A 175 4.08 2.69 -12.32
C HIS A 175 3.38 2.20 -13.59
N VAL A 176 3.88 2.58 -14.78
CA VAL A 176 3.30 2.16 -16.06
C VAL A 176 3.45 0.65 -16.25
N ARG A 177 4.58 0.05 -15.89
CA ARG A 177 4.74 -1.42 -15.85
C ARG A 177 3.67 -2.07 -14.96
N GLY A 178 3.40 -1.50 -13.79
CA GLY A 178 2.32 -1.96 -12.93
C GLY A 178 0.96 -1.90 -13.63
N LEU A 179 0.66 -0.80 -14.34
CA LEU A 179 -0.59 -0.68 -15.10
C LEU A 179 -0.67 -1.74 -16.20
N LEU A 180 0.39 -1.93 -16.98
CA LEU A 180 0.45 -2.95 -18.04
C LEU A 180 0.19 -4.36 -17.49
N VAL A 181 0.78 -4.70 -16.34
CA VAL A 181 0.55 -5.99 -15.68
C VAL A 181 -0.90 -6.15 -15.21
N VAL A 182 -1.45 -5.11 -14.59
CA VAL A 182 -2.81 -5.13 -14.03
C VAL A 182 -3.89 -5.20 -15.11
N HIS A 183 -3.64 -4.60 -16.27
CA HIS A 183 -4.54 -4.63 -17.43
C HIS A 183 -4.22 -5.73 -18.43
N GLY A 184 -3.32 -6.67 -18.08
CA GLY A 184 -3.05 -7.87 -18.88
C GLY A 184 -2.16 -7.68 -20.10
N ALA A 185 -1.61 -6.49 -20.32
CA ALA A 185 -0.62 -6.22 -21.37
C ALA A 185 0.75 -6.84 -21.07
N LEU A 186 1.06 -7.13 -19.80
CA LEU A 186 2.26 -7.84 -19.37
C LEU A 186 1.91 -8.98 -18.40
N PRO A 187 2.68 -10.09 -18.41
CA PRO A 187 2.54 -11.12 -17.39
C PRO A 187 3.00 -10.61 -16.02
N GLN A 188 2.53 -11.24 -14.94
CA GLN A 188 3.04 -10.96 -13.59
C GLN A 188 4.55 -11.30 -13.52
N ARG A 189 5.35 -10.38 -12.97
CA ARG A 189 6.78 -10.57 -12.72
C ARG A 189 7.06 -10.42 -11.23
N ASP A 190 7.94 -11.27 -10.71
CA ASP A 190 8.47 -11.10 -9.36
C ASP A 190 9.41 -9.89 -9.33
N SER A 191 8.88 -8.75 -8.89
CA SER A 191 9.64 -7.50 -8.84
C SER A 191 10.85 -7.57 -7.90
N TYR A 192 10.78 -8.36 -6.81
CA TYR A 192 11.89 -8.43 -5.87
C TYR A 192 13.02 -9.29 -6.40
N LEU A 193 12.70 -10.37 -7.09
CA LEU A 193 13.70 -11.19 -7.77
C LEU A 193 14.36 -10.43 -8.92
N ALA A 194 13.58 -9.69 -9.73
CA ALA A 194 14.10 -8.84 -10.80
C ALA A 194 15.08 -7.78 -10.26
N THR A 195 14.63 -6.98 -9.29
CA THR A 195 15.50 -5.97 -8.64
C THR A 195 16.72 -6.58 -7.95
N PHE A 196 16.61 -7.82 -7.47
CA PHE A 196 17.75 -8.52 -6.89
C PHE A 196 18.78 -8.88 -7.97
N ASN A 197 18.34 -9.44 -9.10
CA ASN A 197 19.22 -9.76 -10.23
C ASN A 197 19.93 -8.53 -10.80
N ASP A 198 19.20 -7.41 -10.97
CA ASP A 198 19.80 -6.14 -11.41
C ASP A 198 20.90 -5.69 -10.43
N TRP A 199 20.60 -5.74 -9.12
CA TRP A 199 21.56 -5.38 -8.07
C TRP A 199 22.78 -6.31 -8.01
N LEU A 200 22.63 -7.59 -8.41
CA LEU A 200 23.74 -8.52 -8.47
C LEU A 200 24.72 -8.21 -9.60
N GLY A 201 24.28 -7.53 -10.67
CA GLY A 201 25.15 -7.19 -11.82
C GLY A 201 26.40 -6.40 -11.43
N ASP A 202 26.27 -5.48 -10.48
CA ASP A 202 27.38 -4.63 -10.01
C ASP A 202 28.19 -5.27 -8.86
N LEU A 203 27.66 -6.32 -8.23
CA LEU A 203 28.21 -6.84 -6.99
C LEU A 203 29.61 -7.47 -7.16
N PRO A 204 29.90 -8.27 -8.22
CA PRO A 204 31.24 -8.82 -8.43
C PRO A 204 32.33 -7.77 -8.64
N ALA A 205 31.99 -6.60 -9.21
CA ALA A 205 32.96 -5.51 -9.43
C ALA A 205 33.45 -4.88 -8.12
N ARG A 206 32.79 -5.16 -6.98
CA ARG A 206 33.17 -4.66 -5.65
C ARG A 206 34.25 -5.50 -4.97
N LEU A 207 34.66 -6.62 -5.56
CA LEU A 207 35.71 -7.50 -5.05
C LEU A 207 37.01 -7.32 -5.84
N SER A 208 38.12 -7.12 -5.13
CA SER A 208 39.45 -6.97 -5.74
C SER A 208 40.04 -8.32 -6.19
N ASN A 209 39.84 -9.39 -5.41
CA ASN A 209 40.38 -10.72 -5.67
C ASN A 209 39.48 -11.53 -6.64
N SER A 210 40.05 -12.10 -7.71
CA SER A 210 39.35 -12.94 -8.70
C SER A 210 38.84 -14.27 -8.14
N GLU A 211 39.55 -14.90 -7.20
CA GLU A 211 39.12 -16.14 -6.56
C GLU A 211 37.90 -15.90 -5.66
N HIS A 212 37.92 -14.81 -4.90
CA HIS A 212 36.77 -14.38 -4.09
C HIS A 212 35.55 -14.07 -4.95
N ARG A 213 35.73 -13.53 -6.16
CA ARG A 213 34.63 -13.33 -7.13
C ARG A 213 33.98 -14.66 -7.54
N ASN A 214 34.78 -15.69 -7.82
CA ASN A 214 34.26 -17.03 -8.14
C ASN A 214 33.54 -17.68 -6.95
N VAL A 215 34.06 -17.52 -5.73
CA VAL A 215 33.42 -18.01 -4.51
C VAL A 215 32.08 -17.30 -4.26
N LEU A 216 32.04 -15.98 -4.44
CA LEU A 216 30.82 -15.20 -4.27
C LEU A 216 29.75 -15.56 -5.33
N ASP A 217 30.13 -15.73 -6.60
CA ASP A 217 29.19 -16.15 -7.66
C ASP A 217 28.54 -17.50 -7.34
N ARG A 218 29.33 -18.47 -6.87
CA ARG A 218 28.81 -19.76 -6.38
C ARG A 218 27.84 -19.57 -5.22
N TYR A 219 28.17 -18.72 -4.25
CA TYR A 219 27.30 -18.46 -3.10
C TYR A 219 25.97 -17.81 -3.54
N ILE A 220 26.02 -16.85 -4.45
CA ILE A 220 24.85 -16.19 -5.03
C ILE A 220 23.95 -17.22 -5.73
N ARG A 221 24.50 -18.00 -6.66
CA ARG A 221 23.72 -18.93 -7.50
C ARG A 221 23.13 -20.07 -6.68
N TRP A 222 23.97 -20.75 -5.90
CA TRP A 222 23.60 -22.01 -5.26
C TRP A 222 22.90 -21.86 -3.91
N ASP A 223 23.05 -20.71 -3.24
CA ASP A 223 22.36 -20.41 -1.99
C ASP A 223 21.23 -19.40 -2.18
N HIS A 224 21.54 -18.17 -2.57
CA HIS A 224 20.57 -17.07 -2.56
C HIS A 224 19.53 -17.18 -3.68
N LEU A 225 19.96 -17.28 -4.95
CA LEU A 225 19.05 -17.38 -6.09
C LEU A 225 18.24 -18.67 -6.03
N ARG A 226 18.87 -19.81 -5.74
CA ARG A 226 18.16 -21.09 -5.53
C ARG A 226 17.05 -20.96 -4.49
N LYS A 227 17.31 -20.35 -3.33
CA LYS A 227 16.28 -20.13 -2.31
C LYS A 227 15.21 -19.17 -2.80
N MET A 228 15.57 -18.08 -3.47
CA MET A 228 14.59 -17.10 -3.97
C MET A 228 13.64 -17.74 -4.99
N HIS A 229 14.17 -18.48 -5.96
CA HIS A 229 13.35 -19.22 -6.92
C HIS A 229 12.46 -20.26 -6.23
N ALA A 230 12.99 -21.00 -5.26
CA ALA A 230 12.20 -21.98 -4.49
C ALA A 230 11.11 -21.36 -3.60
N ASN A 231 11.20 -20.06 -3.29
CA ASN A 231 10.24 -19.31 -2.47
C ASN A 231 9.59 -18.18 -3.27
N ALA A 232 9.48 -18.32 -4.59
CA ALA A 232 8.77 -17.36 -5.42
C ALA A 232 7.26 -17.39 -5.11
N PRO A 233 6.57 -16.23 -5.03
CA PRO A 233 7.11 -14.89 -5.14
C PRO A 233 7.93 -14.47 -3.91
N VAL A 234 9.09 -13.88 -4.16
CA VAL A 234 10.07 -13.44 -3.16
C VAL A 234 9.45 -12.39 -2.25
N THR A 235 9.58 -12.59 -0.95
CA THR A 235 9.14 -11.59 0.03
C THR A 235 10.15 -10.45 0.16
N ARG A 236 9.67 -9.24 0.49
CA ARG A 236 10.54 -8.10 0.81
C ARG A 236 11.59 -8.43 1.88
N GLY A 237 11.19 -9.19 2.89
CA GLY A 237 12.08 -9.61 3.98
C GLY A 237 13.22 -10.51 3.49
N MET A 238 12.92 -11.44 2.58
CA MET A 238 13.92 -12.29 1.94
C MET A 238 14.87 -11.51 1.03
N PHE A 239 14.32 -10.60 0.22
CA PHE A 239 15.09 -9.66 -0.61
C PHE A 239 16.09 -8.86 0.21
N LEU A 240 15.62 -8.12 1.23
CA LEU A 240 16.47 -7.28 2.07
C LEU A 240 17.51 -8.09 2.85
N ARG A 241 17.12 -9.24 3.40
CA ARG A 241 18.04 -10.13 4.11
C ARG A 241 19.15 -10.62 3.19
N SER A 242 18.82 -11.00 1.96
CA SER A 242 19.80 -11.50 1.00
C SER A 242 20.76 -10.40 0.57
N LYS A 243 20.26 -9.21 0.24
CA LYS A 243 21.11 -8.04 -0.06
C LYS A 243 22.08 -7.74 1.08
N GLN A 244 21.58 -7.65 2.32
CA GLN A 244 22.45 -7.37 3.47
C GLN A 244 23.48 -8.48 3.70
N THR A 245 23.08 -9.75 3.59
CA THR A 245 23.98 -10.89 3.78
C THR A 245 25.11 -10.88 2.76
N LEU A 246 24.79 -10.62 1.48
CA LEU A 246 25.77 -10.57 0.40
C LEU A 246 26.68 -9.33 0.49
N THR A 247 26.15 -8.16 0.88
CA THR A 247 26.98 -6.98 1.14
C THR A 247 28.01 -7.27 2.22
N VAL A 248 27.61 -7.84 3.36
CA VAL A 248 28.55 -8.16 4.45
C VAL A 248 29.52 -9.26 4.06
N ALA A 249 29.12 -10.22 3.21
CA ALA A 249 30.03 -11.22 2.67
C ALA A 249 31.09 -10.60 1.74
N VAL A 250 30.72 -9.63 0.90
CA VAL A 250 31.67 -8.85 0.09
C VAL A 250 32.65 -8.09 0.98
N ASP A 251 32.16 -7.41 2.01
CA ASP A 251 33.02 -6.66 2.94
C ASP A 251 34.00 -7.59 3.67
N PHE A 252 33.54 -8.78 4.08
CA PHE A 252 34.39 -9.80 4.71
C PHE A 252 35.46 -10.34 3.76
N LEU A 253 35.10 -10.64 2.50
CA LEU A 253 36.05 -11.13 1.49
C LEU A 253 37.09 -10.07 1.08
N ASN A 254 36.71 -8.78 1.04
CA ASN A 254 37.65 -7.70 0.85
C ASN A 254 38.58 -7.56 2.05
N TRP A 255 38.05 -7.62 3.28
CA TRP A 255 38.89 -7.59 4.48
C TRP A 255 39.93 -8.71 4.50
N ILE A 256 39.56 -9.95 4.16
CA ILE A 256 40.51 -11.07 4.01
C ILE A 256 41.62 -10.71 3.01
N THR A 257 41.25 -10.09 1.88
CA THR A 257 42.21 -9.67 0.85
C THR A 257 43.15 -8.57 1.38
N ASP A 258 42.59 -7.58 2.08
CA ASP A 258 43.32 -6.41 2.59
C ASP A 258 44.31 -6.80 3.70
N GLU A 259 43.98 -7.80 4.51
CA GLU A 259 44.87 -8.38 5.54
C GLU A 259 45.91 -9.36 4.94
N GLY A 260 45.88 -9.61 3.62
CA GLY A 260 46.78 -10.55 2.95
C GLY A 260 46.55 -12.01 3.36
N LEU A 261 45.35 -12.34 3.84
CA LEU A 261 44.95 -13.67 4.24
C LEU A 261 44.41 -14.47 3.05
N ASP A 262 44.53 -15.80 3.13
CA ASP A 262 43.86 -16.72 2.21
C ASP A 262 42.57 -17.26 2.85
N LEU A 263 41.52 -17.43 2.05
CA LEU A 263 40.23 -17.93 2.52
C LEU A 263 40.37 -19.35 3.10
N ALA A 264 41.14 -20.23 2.45
CA ALA A 264 41.30 -21.61 2.94
C ALA A 264 42.19 -21.68 4.20
N GLY A 265 43.07 -20.70 4.39
CA GLY A 265 43.99 -20.60 5.52
C GLY A 265 43.47 -19.84 6.75
N LEU A 266 42.19 -19.40 6.75
CA LEU A 266 41.62 -18.66 7.88
C LEU A 266 41.69 -19.45 9.19
N ALA A 267 42.17 -18.78 10.24
CA ALA A 267 42.17 -19.29 11.61
C ALA A 267 41.04 -18.66 12.45
N GLN A 268 40.78 -19.24 13.63
CA GLN A 268 39.76 -18.71 14.55
C GLN A 268 40.07 -17.28 15.01
N ASP A 269 41.34 -16.95 15.21
CA ASP A 269 41.78 -15.61 15.63
C ASP A 269 41.41 -14.54 14.58
N ASP A 270 41.50 -14.85 13.29
CA ASP A 270 41.09 -13.95 12.20
C ASP A 270 39.58 -13.67 12.25
N ILE A 271 38.79 -14.71 12.50
CA ILE A 271 37.33 -14.59 12.64
C ILE A 271 36.97 -13.70 13.83
N ASP A 272 37.70 -13.83 14.94
CA ASP A 272 37.47 -13.05 16.15
C ASP A 272 37.89 -11.58 15.98
N VAL A 273 38.96 -11.32 15.23
CA VAL A 273 39.37 -9.95 14.83
C VAL A 273 38.29 -9.30 13.96
N TRP A 274 37.79 -9.98 12.92
CA TRP A 274 36.71 -9.46 12.08
C TRP A 274 35.45 -9.15 12.91
N ALA A 275 35.04 -10.10 13.76
CA ALA A 275 33.81 -10.03 14.54
C ALA A 275 33.83 -8.91 15.59
N SER A 276 35.00 -8.59 16.16
CA SER A 276 35.18 -7.56 17.18
C SER A 276 35.48 -6.17 16.60
N GLY A 277 36.02 -6.08 15.39
CA GLY A 277 36.52 -4.82 14.82
C GLY A 277 35.47 -3.84 14.28
N GLY A 278 34.16 -4.04 14.51
CA GLY A 278 33.13 -3.18 13.93
C GLY A 278 31.71 -3.36 14.46
N PRO A 279 30.70 -2.79 13.78
CA PRO A 279 29.30 -2.89 14.21
C PRO A 279 28.82 -4.34 14.17
N THR A 280 27.82 -4.64 14.99
CA THR A 280 27.25 -6.00 15.11
C THR A 280 26.76 -6.58 13.78
N THR A 281 26.47 -5.76 12.77
CA THR A 281 26.15 -6.20 11.41
C THR A 281 27.24 -7.05 10.76
N ARG A 282 28.51 -6.92 11.16
CA ARG A 282 29.61 -7.79 10.71
C ARG A 282 29.38 -9.26 11.02
N LEU A 283 28.67 -9.55 12.11
CA LEU A 283 28.27 -10.91 12.49
C LEU A 283 27.32 -11.57 11.48
N LEU A 284 26.78 -10.83 10.50
CA LEU A 284 26.02 -11.43 9.40
C LEU A 284 26.91 -12.25 8.45
N ALA A 285 28.23 -12.04 8.45
CA ALA A 285 29.20 -12.86 7.73
C ALA A 285 29.14 -14.34 8.16
N GLU A 286 28.64 -14.65 9.36
CA GLU A 286 28.41 -16.01 9.86
C GLU A 286 27.59 -16.85 8.85
N ARG A 287 26.66 -16.24 8.11
CA ARG A 287 25.88 -16.94 7.08
C ARG A 287 26.74 -17.42 5.92
N PHE A 288 27.65 -16.56 5.45
CA PHE A 288 28.62 -16.91 4.42
C PHE A 288 29.62 -17.94 4.96
N LEU A 289 30.18 -17.73 6.16
CA LEU A 289 31.10 -18.68 6.79
C LEU A 289 30.49 -20.08 6.91
N ASN A 290 29.23 -20.17 7.37
CA ASN A 290 28.51 -21.45 7.44
C ASN A 290 28.31 -22.11 6.07
N TRP A 291 28.07 -21.33 5.01
CA TRP A 291 28.01 -21.86 3.65
C TRP A 291 29.40 -22.30 3.16
N ALA A 292 30.46 -21.52 3.40
CA ALA A 292 31.83 -21.83 3.04
C ALA A 292 32.32 -23.14 3.70
N ARG A 293 32.02 -23.32 4.99
CA ARG A 293 32.28 -24.56 5.75
C ARG A 293 31.63 -25.78 5.11
N LYS A 294 30.33 -25.67 4.77
CA LYS A 294 29.59 -26.76 4.10
C LYS A 294 30.17 -27.13 2.74
N ASN A 295 30.78 -26.16 2.06
CA ASN A 295 31.42 -26.34 0.76
C ASN A 295 32.94 -26.59 0.86
N ARG A 296 33.48 -26.79 2.07
CA ARG A 296 34.91 -27.06 2.34
C ARG A 296 35.85 -26.00 1.75
N LEU A 297 35.45 -24.74 1.85
CA LEU A 297 36.27 -23.59 1.42
C LEU A 297 37.07 -22.96 2.57
N VAL A 298 36.75 -23.34 3.79
CA VAL A 298 37.38 -22.90 5.04
C VAL A 298 37.37 -24.09 6.00
N GLU A 299 38.16 -24.00 7.07
CA GLU A 299 38.17 -25.03 8.11
C GLU A 299 36.81 -25.22 8.78
N THR A 300 36.49 -26.48 9.11
CA THR A 300 35.12 -26.86 9.50
C THR A 300 34.76 -26.48 10.93
N ASP A 301 35.73 -26.16 11.78
CA ASP A 301 35.58 -25.84 13.19
C ASP A 301 35.50 -24.33 13.48
N LEU A 302 35.77 -23.47 12.48
CA LEU A 302 35.63 -22.01 12.59
C LEU A 302 34.23 -21.58 13.05
N LYS A 303 34.18 -20.68 14.03
CA LYS A 303 32.94 -20.18 14.64
C LYS A 303 32.91 -18.66 14.62
N MET A 304 31.75 -18.12 14.27
CA MET A 304 31.44 -16.71 14.43
C MET A 304 30.21 -16.55 15.32
N PRO A 305 30.16 -15.55 16.22
CA PRO A 305 28.96 -15.28 17.00
C PRO A 305 27.75 -14.99 16.10
N ARG A 306 26.59 -15.53 16.48
CA ARG A 306 25.34 -15.26 15.76
C ARG A 306 24.92 -13.81 15.92
N HIS A 307 24.63 -13.15 14.80
CA HIS A 307 23.96 -11.85 14.84
C HIS A 307 22.55 -11.97 15.47
N LYS A 308 22.36 -11.37 16.66
CA LYS A 308 21.07 -11.24 17.33
C LYS A 308 20.53 -9.83 17.14
N ARG A 309 19.31 -9.68 16.61
CA ARG A 309 18.58 -8.40 16.71
C ARG A 309 18.01 -8.28 18.13
N GLY A 310 18.16 -7.12 18.75
CA GLY A 310 17.51 -6.84 20.04
C GLY A 310 15.99 -7.01 19.97
N THR A 311 15.38 -7.36 21.11
CA THR A 311 13.93 -7.37 21.26
C THR A 311 13.41 -5.93 21.27
N ALA A 312 12.41 -5.63 20.45
CA ALA A 312 11.75 -4.33 20.51
C ALA A 312 11.00 -4.19 21.85
N PRO A 313 10.94 -2.98 22.44
CA PRO A 313 10.15 -2.75 23.63
C PRO A 313 8.67 -3.04 23.36
N ARG A 314 7.95 -3.45 24.39
CA ARG A 314 6.48 -3.63 24.34
C ARG A 314 5.82 -2.30 24.67
N LEU A 315 4.69 -2.02 24.03
CA LEU A 315 3.89 -0.85 24.38
C LEU A 315 3.17 -1.11 25.71
N GLY A 316 3.40 -0.24 26.71
CA GLY A 316 2.79 -0.37 28.03
C GLY A 316 1.29 -0.10 28.03
N ILE A 317 0.58 -0.44 29.11
CA ILE A 317 -0.89 -0.30 29.19
C ILE A 317 -1.37 1.15 29.02
N LEU A 318 -0.69 2.13 29.64
CA LEU A 318 -1.03 3.54 29.51
C LEU A 318 -0.81 4.05 28.07
N GLU A 319 0.27 3.61 27.43
CA GLU A 319 0.55 3.96 26.04
C GLU A 319 -0.46 3.31 25.07
N GLN A 320 -0.93 2.09 25.37
CA GLN A 320 -2.02 1.44 24.63
C GLN A 320 -3.35 2.20 24.79
N GLN A 321 -3.65 2.72 25.98
CA GLN A 321 -4.83 3.58 26.22
C GLN A 321 -4.75 4.88 25.42
N SER A 322 -3.63 5.62 25.49
CA SER A 322 -3.46 6.85 24.70
C SER A 322 -3.43 6.59 23.19
N ALA A 323 -2.95 5.43 22.74
CA ALA A 323 -3.07 5.02 21.33
C ALA A 323 -4.54 4.75 20.94
N SER A 324 -5.32 4.12 21.83
CA SER A 324 -6.75 3.86 21.62
C SER A 324 -7.54 5.15 21.45
N GLU A 325 -7.37 6.12 22.35
CA GLU A 325 -8.04 7.43 22.30
C GLU A 325 -7.77 8.16 20.97
N ARG A 326 -6.50 8.19 20.55
CA ARG A 326 -6.11 8.79 19.27
C ARG A 326 -6.75 8.05 18.09
N LEU A 327 -6.79 6.71 18.10
CA LEU A 327 -7.42 5.95 17.03
C LEU A 327 -8.93 6.15 16.96
N LEU A 328 -9.60 6.49 18.06
CA LEU A 328 -11.03 6.78 18.08
C LEU A 328 -11.38 8.19 17.59
N ASP A 329 -10.46 9.15 17.67
CA ASP A 329 -10.65 10.51 17.15
C ASP A 329 -10.71 10.54 15.60
N PRO A 330 -11.86 10.91 14.99
CA PRO A 330 -12.01 11.01 13.54
C PRO A 330 -11.14 12.06 12.86
N SER A 331 -10.67 13.06 13.60
CA SER A 331 -9.85 14.15 13.08
C SER A 331 -8.35 13.85 13.12
N SER A 332 -7.94 12.79 13.82
CA SER A 332 -6.53 12.48 14.05
C SER A 332 -5.75 12.15 12.79
N MET A 333 -6.37 11.45 11.83
CA MET A 333 -5.68 10.85 10.68
C MET A 333 -6.68 10.31 9.64
N ASP A 334 -6.17 9.97 8.45
CA ASP A 334 -6.90 9.20 7.43
C ASP A 334 -7.57 7.94 8.05
N PRO A 335 -8.85 7.69 7.75
CA PRO A 335 -9.60 6.59 8.36
C PRO A 335 -8.97 5.22 8.08
N ARG A 336 -8.28 5.01 6.95
CA ARG A 336 -7.62 3.71 6.69
C ARG A 336 -6.45 3.49 7.62
N ASP A 337 -5.63 4.50 7.84
CA ASP A 337 -4.50 4.38 8.75
C ASP A 337 -4.98 4.12 10.19
N ARG A 338 -6.08 4.76 10.61
CA ARG A 338 -6.75 4.47 11.89
C ARG A 338 -7.23 3.03 11.96
N ALA A 339 -7.92 2.55 10.92
CA ALA A 339 -8.36 1.15 10.83
C ALA A 339 -7.18 0.16 10.91
N ALA A 340 -6.05 0.44 10.24
CA ALA A 340 -4.84 -0.36 10.37
C ALA A 340 -4.29 -0.35 11.81
N GLY A 341 -4.28 0.82 12.45
CA GLY A 341 -3.88 0.98 13.85
C GLY A 341 -4.74 0.15 14.80
N VAL A 342 -6.06 0.10 14.59
CA VAL A 342 -6.99 -0.76 15.35
C VAL A 342 -6.59 -2.22 15.22
N LEU A 343 -6.30 -2.72 14.02
CA LEU A 343 -5.92 -4.12 13.83
C LEU A 343 -4.62 -4.49 14.54
N ILE A 344 -3.68 -3.56 14.56
CA ILE A 344 -2.40 -3.77 15.25
C ILE A 344 -2.59 -3.73 16.77
N LEU A 345 -3.37 -2.77 17.28
CA LEU A 345 -3.53 -2.53 18.70
C LEU A 345 -4.46 -3.55 19.38
N VAL A 346 -5.57 -3.90 18.73
CA VAL A 346 -6.61 -4.79 19.31
C VAL A 346 -6.28 -6.25 19.00
N PHE A 347 -5.94 -6.55 17.75
CA PHE A 347 -5.75 -7.93 17.30
C PHE A 347 -4.28 -8.33 17.16
N GLY A 348 -3.33 -7.43 17.49
CA GLY A 348 -1.92 -7.73 17.34
C GLY A 348 -1.55 -8.11 15.91
N GLN A 349 -2.20 -7.57 14.87
CA GLN A 349 -1.93 -7.95 13.49
C GLN A 349 -0.57 -7.44 12.97
N GLN A 350 -0.01 -8.16 11.99
CA GLN A 350 1.22 -7.75 11.31
C GLN A 350 0.89 -6.81 10.14
N LEU A 351 1.72 -5.78 9.93
CA LEU A 351 1.58 -4.85 8.81
C LEU A 351 1.57 -5.60 7.47
N GLU A 352 2.38 -6.65 7.34
CA GLU A 352 2.48 -7.47 6.12
C GLU A 352 1.19 -8.23 5.79
N HIS A 353 0.40 -8.59 6.80
CA HIS A 353 -0.86 -9.30 6.64
C HIS A 353 -2.00 -8.32 6.38
N LEU A 354 -2.13 -7.30 7.24
CA LEU A 354 -3.26 -6.37 7.15
C LEU A 354 -3.29 -5.61 5.82
N VAL A 355 -2.14 -5.24 5.23
CA VAL A 355 -2.16 -4.50 3.94
C VAL A 355 -2.72 -5.33 2.78
N ARG A 356 -2.78 -6.66 2.92
CA ARG A 356 -3.32 -7.58 1.92
C ARG A 356 -4.81 -7.82 2.08
N LEU A 357 -5.42 -7.30 3.15
CA LEU A 357 -6.84 -7.43 3.42
C LEU A 357 -7.67 -6.89 2.26
N LYS A 358 -8.65 -7.67 1.84
CA LYS A 358 -9.62 -7.31 0.83
C LYS A 358 -10.98 -7.02 1.48
N TRP A 359 -11.84 -6.32 0.75
CA TRP A 359 -13.20 -6.05 1.18
C TRP A 359 -14.05 -7.32 1.31
N GLU A 360 -13.72 -8.40 0.59
CA GLU A 360 -14.35 -9.71 0.79
C GLU A 360 -14.07 -10.31 2.17
N ASP A 361 -12.95 -9.93 2.80
CA ASP A 361 -12.58 -10.36 4.15
C ASP A 361 -13.28 -9.53 5.25
N VAL A 362 -14.09 -8.52 4.87
CA VAL A 362 -14.73 -7.57 5.79
C VAL A 362 -16.25 -7.61 5.63
N ILE A 363 -16.94 -8.05 6.67
CA ILE A 363 -18.40 -8.12 6.71
C ILE A 363 -18.92 -7.01 7.63
N VAL A 364 -19.58 -6.01 7.03
CA VAL A 364 -20.22 -4.91 7.76
C VAL A 364 -21.73 -5.17 7.85
N ARG A 365 -22.24 -5.37 9.07
CA ARG A 365 -23.66 -5.53 9.38
C ARG A 365 -24.12 -4.38 10.28
N GLN A 366 -25.43 -4.25 10.53
CA GLN A 366 -25.92 -3.20 11.43
C GLN A 366 -25.39 -3.37 12.87
N ASP A 367 -25.35 -4.60 13.36
CA ASP A 367 -25.00 -4.98 14.73
C ASP A 367 -23.50 -5.20 14.96
N ALA A 368 -22.73 -5.53 13.91
CA ALA A 368 -21.32 -5.86 14.05
C ALA A 368 -20.49 -5.60 12.78
N VAL A 369 -19.19 -5.35 12.96
CA VAL A 369 -18.18 -5.45 11.91
C VAL A 369 -17.30 -6.67 12.19
N VAL A 370 -17.16 -7.55 11.20
CA VAL A 370 -16.39 -8.79 11.31
C VAL A 370 -15.28 -8.80 10.26
N ILE A 371 -14.07 -9.20 10.65
CA ILE A 371 -12.92 -9.38 9.75
C ILE A 371 -12.37 -10.80 9.86
N GLU A 372 -12.02 -11.38 8.71
CA GLU A 372 -11.36 -12.68 8.62
C GLU A 372 -9.85 -12.52 8.32
N PHE A 373 -8.97 -13.02 9.21
CA PHE A 373 -7.50 -12.89 9.07
C PHE A 373 -6.78 -14.18 8.67
N GLY A 374 -7.47 -15.32 8.72
CA GLY A 374 -6.85 -16.64 8.54
C GLY A 374 -7.81 -17.82 8.68
N GLY A 375 -9.09 -17.65 8.36
CA GLY A 375 -10.11 -18.70 8.43
C GLY A 375 -11.08 -18.60 9.61
N GLU A 376 -10.78 -17.75 10.61
CA GLU A 376 -11.67 -17.49 11.74
C GLU A 376 -12.18 -16.03 11.73
N PRO A 377 -13.51 -15.81 11.78
CA PRO A 377 -14.09 -14.49 11.82
C PRO A 377 -13.89 -13.85 13.20
N MET A 378 -13.44 -12.59 13.23
CA MET A 378 -13.27 -11.81 14.45
C MET A 378 -14.12 -10.54 14.41
N THR A 379 -14.90 -10.31 15.47
CA THR A 379 -15.70 -9.09 15.61
C THR A 379 -14.83 -7.94 16.09
N ILE A 380 -14.89 -6.81 15.40
CA ILE A 380 -14.26 -5.57 15.84
C ILE A 380 -15.10 -4.99 16.98
N PRO A 381 -14.52 -4.78 18.18
CA PRO A 381 -15.29 -4.27 19.30
C PRO A 381 -15.67 -2.80 19.10
N GLU A 382 -16.87 -2.43 19.55
CA GLU A 382 -17.24 -1.02 19.72
C GLU A 382 -16.27 -0.34 20.70
N PRO A 383 -15.86 0.92 20.49
CA PRO A 383 -16.23 1.83 19.39
C PRO A 383 -15.28 1.79 18.17
N PHE A 384 -14.42 0.77 18.06
CA PHE A 384 -13.44 0.67 16.98
C PHE A 384 -14.02 0.19 15.65
N ASP A 385 -15.26 -0.30 15.62
CA ASP A 385 -15.95 -0.73 14.41
C ASP A 385 -16.42 0.46 13.54
N GLU A 386 -16.66 1.62 14.14
CA GLU A 386 -17.16 2.81 13.44
C GLU A 386 -16.22 3.32 12.32
N VAL A 387 -14.90 3.22 12.52
CA VAL A 387 -13.95 3.60 11.47
C VAL A 387 -14.06 2.67 10.25
N TRP A 388 -14.40 1.39 10.47
CA TRP A 388 -14.60 0.42 9.40
C TRP A 388 -15.92 0.65 8.67
N ARG A 389 -16.99 1.00 9.38
CA ARG A 389 -18.27 1.42 8.79
C ARG A 389 -18.08 2.63 7.88
N THR A 390 -17.36 3.65 8.38
CA THR A 390 -17.01 4.85 7.60
C THR A 390 -16.22 4.51 6.34
N LEU A 391 -15.23 3.62 6.44
CA LEU A 391 -14.42 3.20 5.30
C LEU A 391 -15.22 2.38 4.28
N TYR A 392 -16.07 1.47 4.74
CA TYR A 392 -16.90 0.64 3.89
C TYR A 392 -17.92 1.48 3.10
N ALA A 393 -18.51 2.51 3.74
CA ALA A 393 -19.41 3.44 3.06
C ALA A 393 -18.69 4.31 2.02
N ASN A 394 -17.39 4.57 2.19
CA ASN A 394 -16.59 5.39 1.29
C ASN A 394 -15.25 4.72 0.94
N PRO A 395 -15.25 3.64 0.14
CA PRO A 395 -14.07 2.82 -0.07
C PRO A 395 -12.88 3.53 -0.73
N THR A 396 -13.03 4.78 -1.23
CA THR A 396 -12.06 5.74 -1.84
C THR A 396 -10.91 5.13 -2.66
N ASN A 397 -10.05 5.92 -3.33
CA ASN A 397 -8.84 5.44 -4.03
C ASN A 397 -9.01 4.35 -5.14
N ASN A 398 -10.25 3.97 -5.51
CA ASN A 398 -10.57 3.02 -6.58
C ASN A 398 -11.08 3.71 -7.85
N GLN A 399 -10.66 4.96 -8.09
CA GLN A 399 -11.22 5.81 -9.15
C GLN A 399 -10.25 6.05 -10.33
N THR A 400 -9.06 5.46 -10.28
CA THR A 400 -8.03 5.53 -11.33
C THR A 400 -7.74 4.14 -11.88
N ALA A 401 -6.98 4.06 -12.98
CA ALA A 401 -6.61 2.79 -13.61
C ALA A 401 -5.67 1.93 -12.75
N ALA A 402 -5.18 2.42 -11.60
CA ALA A 402 -4.20 1.71 -10.79
C ALA A 402 -4.78 0.48 -10.06
N HIS A 403 -6.06 0.51 -9.68
CA HIS A 403 -6.71 -0.56 -8.91
C HIS A 403 -8.08 -0.87 -9.51
N PRO A 404 -8.15 -1.59 -10.64
CA PRO A 404 -9.40 -1.77 -11.38
C PRO A 404 -10.43 -2.62 -10.62
N SER A 405 -9.99 -3.63 -9.85
CA SER A 405 -10.92 -4.44 -9.07
C SER A 405 -11.43 -3.70 -7.83
N GLY A 406 -10.57 -2.86 -7.23
CA GLY A 406 -10.92 -2.08 -6.05
C GLY A 406 -11.10 -2.92 -4.79
N ASP A 407 -10.68 -4.19 -4.81
CA ASP A 407 -10.96 -5.14 -3.74
C ASP A 407 -10.11 -4.89 -2.49
N LEU A 408 -8.97 -4.23 -2.61
CA LEU A 408 -8.04 -4.02 -1.49
C LEU A 408 -8.58 -2.97 -0.51
N VAL A 409 -8.56 -3.30 0.78
CA VAL A 409 -8.82 -2.32 1.86
C VAL A 409 -7.67 -1.31 1.93
N PHE A 410 -6.43 -1.75 1.69
CA PHE A 410 -5.23 -0.92 1.75
C PHE A 410 -4.49 -0.89 0.39
N PRO A 411 -5.03 -0.19 -0.63
CA PRO A 411 -4.39 -0.10 -1.94
C PRO A 411 -3.11 0.74 -1.87
N GLY A 412 -2.06 0.30 -2.57
CA GLY A 412 -0.78 1.01 -2.65
C GLY A 412 -0.71 2.00 -3.81
N TYR A 413 0.41 2.72 -3.93
CA TYR A 413 0.66 3.60 -5.09
C TYR A 413 1.07 2.83 -6.36
N ARG A 414 1.58 1.60 -6.20
CA ARG A 414 1.88 0.72 -7.34
C ARG A 414 0.59 0.04 -7.79
N PRO A 415 0.24 0.08 -9.08
CA PRO A 415 -0.98 -0.52 -9.58
C PRO A 415 -1.12 -1.99 -9.18
N GLY A 416 -2.31 -2.37 -8.72
CA GLY A 416 -2.67 -3.73 -8.33
C GLY A 416 -1.88 -4.31 -7.16
N LYS A 417 -1.08 -3.49 -6.45
CA LYS A 417 -0.32 -3.91 -5.28
C LYS A 417 -0.88 -3.28 -4.01
N PRO A 418 -0.84 -4.01 -2.89
CA PRO A 418 -1.19 -3.45 -1.59
C PRO A 418 -0.23 -2.33 -1.18
N LEU A 419 -0.65 -1.55 -0.18
CA LEU A 419 0.17 -0.52 0.42
C LEU A 419 1.46 -1.13 0.96
N ASN A 420 2.57 -0.40 0.83
CA ASN A 420 3.85 -0.86 1.36
C ASN A 420 3.77 -0.92 2.91
N PRO A 421 4.03 -2.08 3.54
CA PRO A 421 3.94 -2.22 5.01
C PRO A 421 4.81 -1.23 5.77
N GLY A 422 6.04 -0.96 5.28
CA GLY A 422 6.96 -0.02 5.91
C GLY A 422 6.44 1.42 5.84
N TYR A 423 5.93 1.81 4.67
CA TYR A 423 5.31 3.13 4.49
C TYR A 423 4.09 3.33 5.38
N LEU A 424 3.23 2.31 5.52
CA LEU A 424 2.12 2.36 6.47
C LEU A 424 2.64 2.47 7.91
N GLY A 425 3.66 1.68 8.27
CA GLY A 425 4.30 1.75 9.59
C GLY A 425 4.84 3.14 9.93
N ASP A 426 5.45 3.82 8.95
CA ASP A 426 5.94 5.19 9.12
C ASP A 426 4.79 6.20 9.27
N ARG A 427 3.70 6.06 8.49
CA ARG A 427 2.51 6.91 8.61
C ARG A 427 1.84 6.81 9.97
N ILE A 428 1.64 5.59 10.48
CA ILE A 428 0.94 5.37 11.76
C ILE A 428 1.83 5.57 12.98
N LYS A 429 3.14 5.81 12.80
CA LYS A 429 4.11 5.95 13.89
C LYS A 429 3.74 7.06 14.88
N VAL A 430 3.07 8.10 14.41
CA VAL A 430 2.55 9.20 15.25
C VAL A 430 1.42 8.76 16.19
N MET A 431 0.74 7.65 15.88
CA MET A 431 -0.33 7.04 16.68
C MET A 431 0.22 5.93 17.58
N LEU A 432 1.02 5.02 17.01
CA LEU A 432 1.61 3.93 17.75
C LEU A 432 2.85 3.39 17.02
N GLN A 433 3.81 2.85 17.79
CA GLN A 433 4.88 2.07 17.19
C GLN A 433 4.37 0.67 16.87
N ALA A 434 4.12 0.38 15.59
CA ALA A 434 3.45 -0.86 15.15
C ALA A 434 4.00 -2.14 15.78
N ARG A 435 5.33 -2.29 15.83
CA ARG A 435 5.97 -3.47 16.43
C ARG A 435 5.77 -3.54 17.95
N ALA A 436 5.89 -2.42 18.66
CA ALA A 436 5.71 -2.36 20.10
C ALA A 436 4.25 -2.60 20.50
N ALA A 437 3.31 -1.96 19.79
CA ALA A 437 1.87 -2.13 19.98
C ALA A 437 1.45 -3.59 19.77
N ARG A 438 1.90 -4.21 18.67
CA ARG A 438 1.66 -5.62 18.37
C ARG A 438 2.16 -6.54 19.50
N LEU A 439 3.36 -6.30 20.00
CA LEU A 439 3.92 -7.10 21.10
C LEU A 439 3.17 -6.87 22.42
N GLY A 440 2.70 -5.65 22.67
CA GLY A 440 1.82 -5.32 23.80
C GLY A 440 0.47 -6.03 23.71
N ALA A 441 -0.19 -5.97 22.55
CA ALA A 441 -1.47 -6.63 22.28
C ALA A 441 -1.36 -8.15 22.45
N LEU A 442 -0.34 -8.77 21.84
CA LEU A 442 -0.11 -10.21 21.99
C LEU A 442 0.10 -10.57 23.46
N ASN A 443 0.87 -9.79 24.23
CA ASN A 443 1.08 -10.01 25.66
C ASN A 443 -0.20 -9.98 26.49
N GLU A 444 -1.19 -9.16 26.13
CA GLU A 444 -2.48 -9.15 26.82
C GLU A 444 -3.37 -10.32 26.36
N LEU A 445 -3.39 -10.63 25.05
CA LEU A 445 -4.15 -11.76 24.52
C LEU A 445 -3.68 -13.11 25.06
N THR A 446 -2.37 -13.29 25.32
CA THR A 446 -1.82 -14.52 25.92
C THR A 446 -2.35 -14.77 27.33
N LYS A 447 -2.80 -13.74 28.06
CA LYS A 447 -3.39 -13.87 29.40
C LYS A 447 -4.83 -14.39 29.34
N LEU A 448 -5.50 -14.22 28.21
CA LEU A 448 -6.92 -14.52 28.03
C LEU A 448 -7.15 -15.92 27.44
N ALA A 449 -6.23 -16.42 26.60
CA ALA A 449 -6.36 -17.71 25.94
C ALA A 449 -5.02 -18.41 25.66
N PRO A 450 -5.01 -19.75 25.53
CA PRO A 450 -3.82 -20.50 25.09
C PRO A 450 -3.26 -20.00 23.76
N MET A 451 -1.92 -20.01 23.63
CA MET A 451 -1.20 -19.48 22.47
C MET A 451 -1.61 -20.12 21.15
N VAL A 452 -1.94 -21.41 21.14
CA VAL A 452 -2.35 -22.11 19.93
C VAL A 452 -3.69 -21.58 19.41
N ILE A 453 -4.60 -21.21 20.30
CA ILE A 453 -5.92 -20.65 19.96
C ILE A 453 -5.75 -19.23 19.43
N VAL A 454 -4.96 -18.39 20.13
CA VAL A 454 -4.62 -17.03 19.69
C VAL A 454 -3.90 -17.06 18.34
N ALA A 455 -2.97 -18.00 18.14
CA ALA A 455 -2.24 -18.13 16.90
C ALA A 455 -3.15 -18.50 15.73
N LYS A 456 -4.08 -19.45 15.92
CA LYS A 456 -5.05 -19.84 14.90
C LYS A 456 -5.96 -18.67 14.52
N ALA A 457 -6.60 -18.04 15.52
CA ALA A 457 -7.54 -16.93 15.31
C ALA A 457 -6.90 -15.72 14.61
N LEU A 458 -5.63 -15.44 14.90
CA LEU A 458 -4.92 -14.28 14.35
C LEU A 458 -4.10 -14.60 13.07
N GLY A 459 -4.08 -15.84 12.60
CA GLY A 459 -3.30 -16.25 11.43
C GLY A 459 -1.77 -16.27 11.65
N TYR A 460 -1.32 -16.60 12.85
CA TYR A 460 0.09 -16.73 13.21
C TYR A 460 0.58 -18.18 13.22
N SER A 461 1.88 -18.38 12.99
CA SER A 461 2.56 -19.64 13.30
C SER A 461 2.63 -19.83 14.82
N ALA A 462 2.16 -20.99 15.31
CA ALA A 462 2.20 -21.36 16.73
C ALA A 462 3.61 -21.21 17.33
N THR A 463 4.63 -21.70 16.63
CA THR A 463 6.04 -21.59 17.05
C THR A 463 6.52 -20.14 17.19
N THR A 464 6.04 -19.23 16.34
CA THR A 464 6.37 -17.80 16.42
C THR A 464 5.74 -17.16 17.66
N LEU A 465 4.50 -17.53 17.97
CA LEU A 465 3.79 -17.01 19.14
C LEU A 465 4.35 -17.59 20.45
N GLU A 466 4.74 -18.86 20.47
CA GLU A 466 5.38 -19.52 21.63
C GLU A 466 6.72 -18.89 22.00
N ASN A 467 7.55 -18.57 21.01
CA ASN A 467 8.81 -17.85 21.25
C ASN A 467 8.53 -16.46 21.87
N HIS A 468 7.48 -15.76 21.41
CA HIS A 468 7.06 -14.51 22.01
C HIS A 468 6.54 -14.65 23.45
N ALA A 469 5.80 -15.71 23.77
CA ALA A 469 5.31 -15.98 25.13
C ALA A 469 6.44 -16.34 26.11
N ARG A 470 7.44 -17.10 25.65
CA ARG A 470 8.62 -17.46 26.45
C ARG A 470 9.42 -16.22 26.83
N ASP A 471 9.61 -15.30 25.89
CA ASP A 471 10.24 -14.00 26.14
C ASP A 471 9.38 -13.09 27.04
N ALA A 472 8.08 -13.39 27.20
CA ALA A 472 7.14 -12.63 28.01
C ALA A 472 7.00 -13.10 29.46
N GLY A 473 7.64 -14.21 29.85
CA GLY A 473 7.50 -14.76 31.20
C GLY A 473 6.05 -15.14 31.54
N ALA A 474 5.22 -15.43 30.53
CA ALA A 474 3.81 -15.73 30.73
C ALA A 474 3.64 -17.14 31.33
N THR A 475 3.41 -17.21 32.64
CA THR A 475 3.08 -18.45 33.34
C THR A 475 1.60 -18.77 33.14
N TYR A 476 1.31 -19.85 32.43
CA TYR A 476 -0.05 -20.36 32.22
C TYR A 476 -0.56 -21.03 33.50
N ALA A 477 -1.46 -20.37 34.23
CA ALA A 477 -2.14 -20.97 35.38
C ALA A 477 -3.65 -21.16 35.11
N ARG A 478 -4.03 -22.43 34.90
CA ARG A 478 -5.37 -23.04 35.00
C ARG A 478 -6.45 -22.63 33.99
N TYR A 479 -6.49 -23.39 32.89
CA TYR A 479 -7.50 -23.33 31.83
C TYR A 479 -8.64 -24.37 31.95
N LEU A 480 -8.69 -25.23 32.97
CA LEU A 480 -9.70 -26.31 33.01
C LEU A 480 -11.01 -25.98 33.75
N GLY A 481 -11.14 -24.79 34.37
CA GLY A 481 -12.37 -24.40 35.08
C GLY A 481 -13.39 -23.64 34.23
N VAL A 482 -12.91 -22.72 33.37
CA VAL A 482 -13.75 -21.72 32.68
C VAL A 482 -14.33 -22.22 31.35
N VAL A 483 -13.63 -23.13 30.66
CA VAL A 483 -14.14 -23.74 29.41
C VAL A 483 -15.38 -24.60 29.68
N LYS A 484 -15.53 -25.14 30.88
CA LYS A 484 -16.72 -25.92 31.28
C LYS A 484 -17.95 -25.06 31.58
N SER A 485 -17.79 -23.76 31.87
CA SER A 485 -18.93 -22.85 32.09
C SER A 485 -19.36 -22.15 30.79
N LEU A 486 -18.41 -21.69 29.97
CA LEU A 486 -18.73 -20.99 28.71
C LEU A 486 -19.32 -21.89 27.62
N ALA A 487 -18.99 -23.19 27.60
CA ALA A 487 -19.65 -24.15 26.72
C ALA A 487 -21.09 -24.51 27.17
N LYS A 488 -21.43 -24.26 28.44
CA LYS A 488 -22.78 -24.53 28.97
C LYS A 488 -23.75 -23.39 28.66
N ASP A 489 -23.28 -22.15 28.68
CA ASP A 489 -24.11 -20.96 28.45
C ASP A 489 -24.39 -20.70 26.96
N ALA A 490 -23.49 -21.13 26.06
CA ALA A 490 -23.71 -21.01 24.60
C ALA A 490 -24.67 -22.08 24.02
N THR A 491 -25.02 -23.12 24.79
CA THR A 491 -25.88 -24.23 24.30
C THR A 491 -27.32 -24.13 24.83
N LEU A 492 -27.60 -23.25 25.80
CA LEU A 492 -28.94 -23.06 26.40
C LEU A 492 -29.72 -21.87 25.83
N GLY A 493 -29.15 -21.07 24.93
CA GLY A 493 -29.78 -19.86 24.38
C GLY A 493 -30.68 -20.06 23.14
N ILE A 494 -30.90 -21.30 22.67
CA ILE A 494 -31.71 -21.57 21.48
C ILE A 494 -32.69 -22.71 21.77
N ARG A 495 -33.90 -22.36 22.28
CA ARG A 495 -35.23 -22.78 21.80
C ARG A 495 -36.36 -22.55 22.84
N VAL A 496 -37.32 -21.70 22.43
CA VAL A 496 -38.77 -22.00 22.34
C VAL A 496 -39.72 -21.67 23.52
N HIS A 497 -40.67 -20.77 23.17
CA HIS A 497 -42.07 -20.56 23.56
C HIS A 497 -42.52 -19.95 24.92
N ASP A 498 -43.36 -18.91 24.73
CA ASP A 498 -44.54 -18.46 25.50
C ASP A 498 -44.37 -17.78 26.86
N LEU A 499 -44.44 -16.44 26.86
CA LEU A 499 -45.55 -15.64 27.42
C LEU A 499 -45.43 -14.16 27.01
#